data_AF-A0A415ST87-F1
#
_entry.id   AF-A0A415ST87-F1
#
_cell.length_a   1.000
_cell.length_b   1.000
_cell.length_c   1.000
_cell.angle_alpha   90.00
_cell.angle_beta   90.00
_cell.angle_gamma   90.00
#
_symmetry.space_group_name_H-M   'P 1'
#
loop_
_entity.id
_entity.type
_entity.pdbx_description
1 polymer ?
#
loop_
_entity_poly.entity_id
_entity_poly.type
_entity_poly.pdbx_seq_one_letter_code
_entity_poly.pdbx_strand_id
1 'polypeptide(L)' 'MKKVGDQALRTNSTVETITFEGEEAPELTGNPFPFKENILKIMVPSGKSEAYKAKWGSYESYHSKIEEKS' A
#
# COMPACT_ATOMS: atom_id res chain seq x y z
N MET A 1 16.67 0.50 -5.59
CA MET A 1 15.51 0.96 -4.78
C MET A 1 14.23 0.57 -5.50
N LYS A 2 13.24 0.00 -4.83
CA LYS A 2 11.94 -0.37 -5.45
C LYS A 2 10.95 0.79 -5.29
N LYS A 3 10.17 1.08 -6.34
CA LYS A 3 9.28 2.24 -6.41
C LYS A 3 7.94 1.90 -7.04
N VAL A 4 6.86 2.51 -6.55
CA VAL A 4 5.53 2.55 -7.17
C VAL A 4 5.20 4.01 -7.48
N GLY A 5 5.05 4.30 -8.78
CA GLY A 5 4.90 5.66 -9.32
C GLY A 5 3.47 6.19 -9.30
N ASP A 6 3.28 7.41 -9.81
CA ASP A 6 1.96 8.03 -9.95
C ASP A 6 1.06 7.18 -10.84
N GLN A 7 -0.18 6.96 -10.41
CA GLN A 7 -1.21 6.17 -11.08
C GLN A 7 -0.83 4.73 -11.42
N ALA A 8 0.25 4.19 -10.83
CA ALA A 8 0.79 2.88 -11.19
C ALA A 8 -0.22 1.73 -11.02
N LEU A 9 -1.07 1.79 -9.99
CA LEU A 9 -2.11 0.80 -9.72
C LEU A 9 -3.52 1.40 -9.88
N ARG A 10 -3.66 2.51 -10.61
CA ARG A 10 -4.95 3.17 -10.79
C ARG A 10 -5.90 2.27 -11.58
N THR A 11 -7.10 2.09 -11.06
CA THR A 11 -8.18 1.33 -11.69
C THR A 11 -9.55 1.87 -11.27
N ASN A 12 -10.55 1.63 -12.11
CA ASN A 12 -11.95 1.96 -11.84
C ASN A 12 -12.71 0.80 -11.17
N SER A 13 -12.05 -0.34 -10.95
CA SER A 13 -12.62 -1.49 -10.24
C SER A 13 -12.32 -1.44 -8.75
N THR A 14 -13.15 -2.07 -7.94
CA THR A 14 -12.80 -2.37 -6.55
C THR A 14 -11.69 -3.42 -6.52
N VAL A 15 -10.60 -3.10 -5.83
CA VAL A 15 -9.47 -3.99 -5.57
C VAL A 15 -9.65 -4.59 -4.18
N GLU A 16 -9.81 -5.91 -4.12
CA GLU A 16 -9.94 -6.60 -2.84
C GLU A 16 -8.62 -6.53 -2.05
N THR A 17 -7.51 -6.88 -2.69
CA THR A 17 -6.21 -7.00 -1.99
C THR A 17 -5.07 -6.51 -2.86
N ILE A 18 -4.20 -5.68 -2.29
CA ILE A 18 -2.84 -5.46 -2.81
C ILE A 18 -1.86 -6.12 -1.85
N THR A 19 -1.02 -7.03 -2.34
CA THR A 19 -0.03 -7.70 -1.50
C THR A 19 1.37 -7.20 -1.82
N PHE A 20 2.09 -6.75 -0.80
CA PHE A 20 3.52 -6.46 -0.88
C PHE A 20 4.29 -7.62 -0.24
N GLU A 21 5.19 -8.22 -1.03
CA GLU A 21 6.04 -9.34 -0.60
C GLU A 21 7.40 -8.89 -0.03
N GLY A 22 7.77 -7.61 -0.19
CA GLY A 22 9.08 -7.11 0.20
C GLY A 22 9.20 -6.88 1.71
N GLU A 23 10.34 -7.25 2.30
CA GLU A 23 10.63 -6.92 3.70
C GLU A 23 10.70 -5.40 3.97
N GLU A 24 11.01 -4.64 2.92
CA GLU A 24 11.02 -3.18 2.93
C GLU A 24 9.92 -2.63 2.03
N ALA A 25 9.20 -1.62 2.53
CA ALA A 25 8.24 -0.87 1.73
C ALA A 25 8.93 -0.21 0.52
N PRO A 26 8.35 -0.29 -0.69
CA PRO A 26 8.80 0.52 -1.81
C PRO A 26 8.56 2.01 -1.54
N GLU A 27 9.29 2.85 -2.27
CA GLU A 27 8.99 4.27 -2.36
C GLU A 27 7.66 4.50 -3.09
N LEU A 28 6.86 5.44 -2.60
CA LEU A 28 5.60 5.84 -3.22
C LEU A 28 5.70 7.29 -3.70
N THR A 29 5.26 7.56 -4.93
CA THR A 29 5.19 8.92 -5.47
C THR A 29 3.85 9.18 -6.15
N GLY A 30 3.29 10.38 -6.00
CA GLY A 30 2.01 10.76 -6.63
C GLY A 30 0.82 10.01 -6.02
N ASN A 31 -0.03 9.43 -6.86
CA ASN A 31 -1.21 8.64 -6.51
C ASN A 31 -0.99 7.17 -6.89
N PRO A 32 -0.21 6.40 -6.13
CA PRO A 32 0.25 5.07 -6.53
C PRO A 32 -0.84 4.01 -6.50
N PHE A 33 -1.84 4.16 -5.63
CA PHE A 33 -2.90 3.20 -5.35
C PHE A 33 -4.20 3.54 -6.10
N PRO A 34 -5.13 2.57 -6.22
CA PRO A 34 -6.55 2.89 -6.44
C PRO A 34 -7.03 3.90 -5.40
N PHE A 35 -8.12 4.61 -5.71
CA PHE A 35 -8.78 5.47 -4.73
C PHE A 35 -9.07 4.69 -3.44
N LYS A 36 -8.95 5.35 -2.29
CA LYS A 36 -9.08 4.71 -0.96
C LYS A 36 -10.39 3.92 -0.83
N GLU A 37 -11.48 4.44 -1.38
CA GLU A 37 -12.80 3.79 -1.42
C GLU A 37 -12.81 2.50 -2.26
N ASN A 38 -11.92 2.40 -3.25
CA ASN A 38 -11.83 1.29 -4.20
C ASN A 38 -10.79 0.24 -3.81
N ILE A 39 -10.23 0.30 -2.61
CA ILE A 39 -9.30 -0.73 -2.11
C ILE A 39 -9.79 -1.24 -0.77
N LEU A 40 -9.93 -2.55 -0.59
CA LEU A 40 -10.36 -3.11 0.70
C LEU A 40 -9.16 -3.25 1.65
N LYS A 41 -8.09 -3.94 1.22
CA LYS A 41 -6.91 -4.18 2.06
C LYS A 41 -5.58 -4.11 1.30
N ILE A 42 -4.53 -3.77 2.04
CA ILE A 42 -3.13 -3.83 1.64
C ILE A 42 -2.44 -4.82 2.58
N MET A 43 -2.07 -5.98 2.07
CA MET A 43 -1.35 -6.99 2.86
C MET A 43 0.16 -6.76 2.77
N VAL A 44 0.83 -6.75 3.92
CA VAL A 44 2.30 -6.64 4.04
C VAL A 44 2.85 -7.84 4.82
N PRO A 45 4.17 -8.10 4.80
CA PRO A 45 4.73 -9.21 5.56
C PRO A 45 4.50 -9.05 7.07
N SER A 46 4.42 -10.18 7.78
CA SER A 46 4.24 -10.20 9.23
C SER A 46 5.34 -9.40 9.95
N GLY A 47 4.95 -8.60 10.95
CA GLY A 47 5.82 -7.71 11.70
C GLY A 47 6.33 -6.49 10.92
N LYS A 48 5.77 -6.17 9.74
CA LYS A 48 6.22 -5.04 8.90
C LYS A 48 5.19 -3.91 8.76
N SER A 49 4.00 -4.02 9.34
CA SER A 49 2.95 -2.99 9.20
C SER A 49 3.43 -1.60 9.63
N GLU A 50 4.06 -1.48 10.81
CA GLU A 50 4.54 -0.20 11.32
C GLU A 50 5.68 0.39 10.47
N ALA A 51 6.60 -0.46 9.96
CA ALA A 51 7.66 -0.01 9.07
C ALA A 51 7.11 0.51 7.73
N TYR A 52 6.09 -0.17 7.19
CA TYR A 52 5.39 0.26 5.98
C TYR A 52 4.64 1.59 6.20
N LYS A 53 3.87 1.70 7.29
CA LYS A 53 3.15 2.94 7.66
C LYS A 53 4.10 4.12 7.86
N ALA A 54 5.21 3.92 8.59
CA ALA A 54 6.21 4.95 8.82
C ALA A 54 6.83 5.45 7.50
N LYS A 55 7.18 4.54 6.59
CA LYS A 55 7.73 4.91 5.28
C LYS A 55 6.71 5.61 4.39
N TRP A 56 5.43 5.27 4.55
CA TRP A 56 4.32 5.87 3.80
C TRP A 56 3.58 6.92 4.61
N GLY A 57 4.29 7.69 5.44
CA GLY A 57 3.70 8.73 6.29
C GLY A 57 2.87 9.76 5.53
N SER A 58 3.17 10.06 4.27
CA SER A 58 2.34 10.96 3.45
C SER A 58 1.05 10.33 2.91
N TYR A 59 0.83 9.04 3.15
CA TYR A 59 -0.30 8.25 2.65
C TYR A 59 -1.16 7.69 3.81
N GLU A 60 -1.30 8.44 4.90
CA GLU A 60 -2.01 8.03 6.13
C GLU A 60 -3.42 7.50 5.87
N SER A 61 -4.08 8.02 4.83
CA SER A 61 -5.43 7.63 4.44
C SER A 61 -5.55 6.13 4.10
N TYR A 62 -4.44 5.48 3.73
CA TYR A 62 -4.37 4.04 3.45
C TYR A 62 -3.87 3.20 4.65
N HIS A 63 -3.35 3.81 5.72
CA HIS A 63 -2.79 3.05 6.86
C HIS A 63 -3.82 2.16 7.54
N SER A 64 -5.08 2.59 7.59
CA SER A 64 -6.19 1.81 8.15
C SER A 64 -6.54 0.56 7.32
N LYS A 65 -5.95 0.39 6.13
CA LYS A 65 -6.15 -0.76 5.24
C LYS A 65 -4.94 -1.68 5.24
N ILE A 66 -3.86 -1.33 5.94
CA ILE A 66 -2.66 -2.15 6.02
C ILE A 66 -2.89 -3.25 7.05
N GLU A 67 -2.84 -4.48 6.58
CA GLU A 67 -2.94 -5.70 7.37
C GLU A 67 -1.67 -6.53 7.18
N GLU A 68 -1.31 -7.30 8.20
CA GLU A 68 -0.20 -8.23 8.12
C GLU A 68 -0.66 -9.59 7.61
N LYS A 69 0.20 -10.25 6.85
CA LYS A 69 0.05 -11.67 6.55
C LYS A 69 0.01 -12.46 7.86
N SER A 70 -0.99 -13.35 7.95
CA SER A 70 -1.11 -14.37 9.01
C SER A 70 -0.03 -15.44 8.89
#